data_AF-A0A914M6S5-F1
#
_entry.id   AF-A0A914M6S5-F1
#
_cell.length_a   1.000
_cell.length_b   1.000
_cell.length_c   1.000
_cell.angle_alpha   90.00
_cell.angle_beta   90.00
_cell.angle_gamma   90.00
#
_symmetry.space_group_name_H-M   'P 1'
#
loop_
_entity.id
_entity.type
_entity.pdbx_description
1 polymer ?
#
loop_
_entity_poly.entity_id
_entity_poly.type
_entity_poly.pdbx_seq_one_letter_code
_entity_poly.pdbx_strand_id
1 'polypeptide(L)'
;MKNVLVVWLFIITISLTLNGKSHLKFPFASSNFADKFIPVDPEELEIAKEQAKEMFFFGYNNYLKHAFPFDELDPIHCTGRGPDYNNPDNLNINDVLGDYSLTLIDSLNTLVVVGSKDAFHKAVKLVIETVSFEKNVTVQVFEATIRVIGSLLSAHMILTNENPFHGDFTFPEYDSELLTLAHDIAGRLLPAFNGTVTGLPYPRVNLIHGVLPGTSNETCTAGAGSLLLEFGVLSRLLNDPTFEEKARKVNEILWEFRNKETGLMGNIIDIQSGEWKSFMAGMGAGFDSFFEYLLKAHILFGETRELEMFIGMRKSIREQIRRGRPKCRFDYTSNQFN
;
A
#
# COMPACT_ATOMS: atom_id res chain seq x y z
N MET A 1 -2.17 2.28 4.38
CA MET A 1 -3.07 3.07 3.49
C MET A 1 -2.60 4.48 3.14
N LYS A 2 -1.65 5.11 3.85
CA LYS A 2 -1.18 6.48 3.53
C LYS A 2 -0.17 6.55 2.37
N ASN A 3 0.77 5.60 2.22
CA ASN A 3 1.72 5.61 1.07
C ASN A 3 1.10 5.18 -0.26
N VAL A 4 0.09 4.33 -0.14
CA VAL A 4 -0.78 3.92 -1.23
C VAL A 4 -1.41 5.15 -1.92
N LEU A 5 -1.56 6.28 -1.19
CA LEU A 5 -2.08 7.58 -1.66
C LEU A 5 -1.07 8.36 -2.53
N VAL A 6 0.24 8.18 -2.33
CA VAL A 6 1.27 8.77 -3.20
C VAL A 6 1.44 7.93 -4.46
N VAL A 7 1.43 6.59 -4.33
CA VAL A 7 1.32 5.70 -5.50
C VAL A 7 0.02 5.99 -6.29
N TRP A 8 -1.10 6.33 -5.63
CA TRP A 8 -2.34 6.77 -6.26
C TRP A 8 -2.20 8.06 -7.09
N LEU A 9 -1.49 9.08 -6.60
CA LEU A 9 -1.23 10.30 -7.38
C LEU A 9 -0.39 9.99 -8.63
N PHE A 10 0.52 9.02 -8.54
CA PHE A 10 1.31 8.50 -9.66
C PHE A 10 0.48 7.70 -10.70
N ILE A 11 -0.41 6.79 -10.26
CA ILE A 11 -1.24 5.89 -11.10
C ILE A 11 -2.11 6.63 -12.11
N ILE A 12 -2.58 7.81 -11.73
CA ILE A 12 -3.54 8.62 -12.48
C ILE A 12 -2.99 9.12 -13.83
N THR A 13 -1.67 9.29 -13.96
CA THR A 13 -1.07 9.99 -15.10
C THR A 13 -0.56 9.07 -16.20
N ILE A 14 -0.26 7.79 -15.92
CA ILE A 14 0.14 6.82 -16.97
C ILE A 14 -0.98 6.60 -18.00
N SER A 15 -2.25 6.64 -17.57
CA SER A 15 -3.40 6.64 -18.50
C SER A 15 -3.59 7.97 -19.26
N LEU A 16 -2.99 9.08 -18.83
CA LEU A 16 -3.16 10.41 -19.43
C LEU A 16 -2.02 10.81 -20.38
N THR A 17 -0.80 10.31 -20.15
CA THR A 17 0.37 10.58 -21.01
C THR A 17 0.32 9.84 -22.35
N LEU A 18 -0.37 8.71 -22.43
CA LEU A 18 -0.59 7.97 -23.69
C LEU A 18 -1.52 8.67 -24.69
N ASN A 19 -2.23 9.75 -24.29
CA ASN A 19 -3.29 10.36 -25.11
C ASN A 19 -3.02 11.80 -25.57
N GLY A 20 -1.80 12.31 -25.39
CA GLY A 20 -1.32 13.52 -26.08
C GLY A 20 -2.15 14.80 -25.88
N LYS A 21 -2.87 14.94 -24.76
CA LYS A 21 -3.65 16.15 -24.46
C LYS A 21 -3.16 16.82 -23.17
N SER A 22 -2.64 18.04 -23.34
CA SER A 22 -2.07 18.92 -22.33
C SER A 22 -3.10 19.55 -21.38
N HIS A 23 -4.01 18.75 -20.83
CA HIS A 23 -4.87 19.19 -19.73
C HIS A 23 -4.70 18.22 -18.58
N LEU A 24 -4.01 18.69 -17.53
CA LEU A 24 -4.04 18.13 -16.18
C LEU A 24 -5.49 17.98 -15.71
N LYS A 25 -6.13 16.88 -16.07
CA LYS A 25 -7.38 16.45 -15.46
C LYS A 25 -7.01 15.48 -14.36
N PHE A 26 -6.97 16.00 -13.13
CA PHE A 26 -7.11 15.16 -11.96
C PHE A 26 -8.34 14.24 -12.19
N PRO A 27 -8.24 12.91 -12.06
CA PRO A 27 -9.34 11.97 -12.19
C PRO A 27 -10.18 11.88 -10.91
N PHE A 28 -9.77 12.60 -9.86
CA PHE A 28 -10.73 13.34 -9.05
C PHE A 28 -11.22 14.54 -9.88
N ALA A 29 -11.82 14.26 -11.02
CA ALA A 29 -12.54 15.27 -11.77
C ALA A 29 -13.55 15.80 -10.76
N SER A 30 -13.57 17.11 -10.55
CA SER A 30 -14.72 17.73 -9.92
C SER A 30 -15.92 17.22 -10.72
N SER A 31 -16.67 16.33 -10.09
CA SER A 31 -17.93 15.91 -10.67
C SER A 31 -18.87 17.09 -10.44
N ASN A 32 -19.90 17.23 -11.28
CA ASN A 32 -21.00 18.14 -10.96
C ASN A 32 -21.57 17.89 -9.54
N PHE A 33 -21.31 16.72 -8.95
CA PHE A 33 -21.57 16.40 -7.55
C PHE A 33 -20.56 17.06 -6.58
N ALA A 34 -19.25 16.95 -6.81
CA ALA A 34 -18.23 17.60 -5.98
C ALA A 34 -18.37 19.13 -5.98
N ASP A 35 -18.59 19.73 -7.16
CA ASP A 35 -18.80 21.18 -7.29
C ASP A 35 -20.09 21.67 -6.60
N LYS A 36 -21.10 20.80 -6.52
CA LYS A 36 -22.39 21.10 -5.90
C LYS A 36 -22.38 20.98 -4.38
N PHE A 37 -21.55 20.10 -3.82
CA PHE A 37 -21.57 19.76 -2.39
C PHE A 37 -20.30 20.15 -1.63
N ILE A 38 -19.24 20.61 -2.31
CA ILE A 38 -17.98 21.00 -1.70
C ILE A 38 -17.46 22.33 -2.29
N PRO A 39 -18.17 23.46 -2.13
CA PRO A 39 -17.53 24.75 -2.34
C PRO A 39 -16.55 24.98 -1.19
N VAL A 40 -15.26 24.68 -1.40
CA VAL A 40 -14.20 25.12 -0.48
C VAL A 40 -13.79 26.51 -0.91
N ASP A 41 -13.87 27.47 0.00
CA ASP A 41 -13.34 28.81 -0.26
C ASP A 41 -11.81 28.75 -0.48
N PRO A 42 -11.26 29.41 -1.51
CA PRO A 42 -9.83 29.34 -1.80
C PRO A 42 -8.92 29.81 -0.65
N GLU A 43 -9.35 30.80 0.14
CA GLU A 43 -8.58 31.28 1.29
C GLU A 43 -8.60 30.24 2.42
N GLU A 44 -9.78 29.67 2.71
CA GLU A 44 -9.92 28.57 3.66
C GLU A 44 -9.07 27.35 3.26
N LEU A 45 -8.99 27.04 1.96
CA LEU A 45 -8.18 25.95 1.44
C LEU A 45 -6.69 26.19 1.69
N GLU A 46 -6.17 27.40 1.44
CA GLU A 46 -4.76 27.71 1.69
C GLU A 46 -4.42 27.70 3.18
N ILE A 47 -5.32 28.21 4.04
CA ILE A 47 -5.16 28.12 5.50
C ILE A 47 -5.11 26.65 5.94
N ALA A 48 -6.03 25.82 5.44
CA ALA A 48 -6.07 24.40 5.79
C ALA A 48 -4.82 23.64 5.32
N LYS A 49 -4.26 23.99 4.15
CA LYS A 49 -3.00 23.42 3.66
C LYS A 49 -1.83 23.76 4.58
N GLU A 50 -1.70 25.02 5.00
CA GLU A 50 -0.61 25.42 5.89
C GLU A 50 -0.75 24.77 7.27
N GLN A 51 -1.97 24.72 7.83
CA GLN A 51 -2.22 24.02 9.09
C GLN A 51 -1.88 22.52 9.01
N ALA A 52 -2.26 21.85 7.92
CA ALA A 52 -1.91 20.45 7.70
C ALA A 52 -0.39 20.24 7.62
N LYS A 53 0.33 21.17 6.98
CA LYS A 53 1.79 21.17 6.90
C LYS A 53 2.45 21.40 8.26
N GLU A 54 1.97 22.36 9.04
CA GLU A 54 2.43 22.60 10.41
C GLU A 54 2.23 21.37 11.30
N MET A 55 1.05 20.74 11.24
CA MET A 55 0.75 19.50 11.98
C MET A 55 1.67 18.35 11.57
N PHE A 56 1.95 18.21 10.26
CA PHE A 56 2.88 17.21 9.76
C PHE A 56 4.29 17.43 10.34
N PHE A 57 4.83 18.65 10.23
CA PHE A 57 6.17 18.94 10.75
C PHE A 57 6.24 18.86 12.28
N PHE A 58 5.17 19.18 13.00
CA PHE A 58 5.09 18.93 14.43
C PHE A 58 5.31 17.44 14.74
N GLY A 59 4.59 16.53 14.06
CA GLY A 59 4.77 15.09 14.24
C GLY A 59 6.15 14.60 13.78
N TYR A 60 6.56 14.95 12.56
CA TYR A 60 7.80 14.52 11.94
C TYR A 60 9.04 14.95 12.74
N ASN A 61 9.10 16.22 13.17
CA ASN A 61 10.24 16.72 13.95
C ASN A 61 10.31 16.09 15.34
N ASN A 62 9.16 15.83 15.97
CA ASN A 62 9.16 15.12 17.26
C ASN A 62 9.59 13.66 17.11
N TYR A 63 9.21 12.98 16.02
CA TYR A 63 9.73 11.65 15.71
C TYR A 63 11.26 11.67 15.57
N LEU A 64 11.81 12.58 14.74
CA LEU A 64 13.26 12.70 14.57
C LEU A 64 14.00 12.99 15.87
N LYS A 65 13.39 13.78 16.76
CA LYS A 65 14.00 14.18 18.03
C LYS A 65 13.92 13.10 19.12
N HIS A 66 12.81 12.38 19.20
CA HIS A 66 12.48 11.55 20.37
C HIS A 66 12.46 10.05 20.08
N ALA A 67 12.33 9.66 18.81
CA ALA A 67 12.11 8.28 18.43
C ALA A 67 13.09 7.76 17.38
N PHE A 68 13.67 8.59 16.51
CA PHE A 68 14.69 8.10 15.58
C PHE A 68 15.88 7.47 16.34
N PRO A 69 16.36 6.26 15.95
CA PRO A 69 16.03 5.49 14.74
C PRO A 69 14.96 4.40 14.89
N PHE A 70 14.20 4.37 15.98
CA PHE A 70 13.10 3.41 16.17
C PHE A 70 11.98 3.60 15.13
N ASP A 71 11.13 2.58 15.00
CA ASP A 71 10.10 2.53 13.97
C ASP A 71 8.96 3.54 14.19
N GLU A 72 8.56 3.76 15.43
CA GLU A 72 7.47 4.67 15.79
C GLU A 72 7.83 5.57 16.98
N LEU A 73 7.16 6.72 17.07
CA LEU A 73 7.15 7.56 18.26
C LEU A 73 6.00 7.14 19.17
N ASP A 74 6.28 6.89 20.44
CA ASP A 74 5.30 6.98 21.52
C ASP A 74 5.18 8.46 21.94
N PRO A 75 4.12 9.18 21.53
CA PRO A 75 4.01 10.61 21.77
C PRO A 75 3.64 10.95 23.21
N ILE A 76 3.12 10.00 24.00
CA ILE A 76 2.76 10.22 25.40
C ILE A 76 4.03 10.22 26.25
N HIS A 77 4.93 9.28 25.99
CA HIS A 77 6.17 9.13 26.74
C HIS A 77 7.37 9.82 26.08
N CYS A 78 7.22 10.35 24.87
CA CYS A 78 8.31 10.94 24.07
C CYS A 78 9.49 9.98 23.91
N THR A 79 9.20 8.71 23.58
CA THR A 79 10.21 7.66 23.39
C THR A 79 9.98 6.94 22.06
N GLY A 80 11.04 6.30 21.54
CA GLY A 80 10.93 5.45 20.36
C GLY A 80 10.38 4.07 20.69
N ARG A 81 9.69 3.47 19.73
CA ARG A 81 9.12 2.12 19.80
C ARG A 81 9.60 1.29 18.61
N GLY A 82 10.09 0.07 18.91
CA GLY A 82 10.44 -0.96 17.94
C GLY A 82 9.72 -2.28 18.23
N PRO A 83 10.16 -3.38 17.62
CA PRO A 83 9.64 -4.73 17.86
C PRO A 83 9.67 -5.10 19.35
N ASP A 84 8.66 -5.84 19.79
CA ASP A 84 8.59 -6.43 21.12
C ASP A 84 9.41 -7.73 21.16
N TYR A 85 10.71 -7.58 21.43
CA TYR A 85 11.63 -8.71 21.57
C TYR A 85 11.32 -9.62 22.77
N ASN A 86 10.62 -9.12 23.78
CA ASN A 86 10.27 -9.90 24.96
C ASN A 86 9.06 -10.80 24.70
N ASN A 87 8.21 -10.43 23.74
CA ASN A 87 7.04 -11.19 23.34
C ASN A 87 6.93 -11.25 21.80
N PRO A 88 7.58 -12.24 21.15
CA PRO A 88 7.49 -12.42 19.70
C PRO A 88 6.06 -12.60 19.18
N ASP A 89 5.14 -13.11 20.02
CA ASP A 89 3.74 -13.31 19.68
C ASP A 89 2.88 -12.03 19.80
N ASN A 90 3.49 -10.88 20.11
CA ASN A 90 2.81 -9.59 20.12
C ASN A 90 2.56 -9.07 18.69
N LEU A 91 1.66 -9.74 17.96
CA LEU A 91 1.38 -9.49 16.55
C LEU A 91 0.94 -8.05 16.28
N ASN A 92 0.22 -7.42 17.21
CA ASN A 92 -0.23 -6.03 17.07
C ASN A 92 0.94 -5.05 16.89
N ILE A 93 2.13 -5.41 17.36
CA ILE A 93 3.35 -4.60 17.30
C ILE A 93 4.32 -5.16 16.26
N ASN A 94 4.61 -6.45 16.35
CA ASN A 94 5.65 -7.08 15.53
C ASN A 94 5.25 -7.24 14.06
N ASP A 95 3.96 -7.15 13.71
CA ASP A 95 3.55 -7.21 12.29
C ASP A 95 4.11 -6.04 11.47
N VAL A 96 4.30 -4.88 12.12
CA VAL A 96 4.62 -3.62 11.47
C VAL A 96 6.02 -3.12 11.82
N LEU A 97 6.47 -3.35 13.07
CA LEU A 97 7.75 -2.86 13.56
C LEU A 97 8.83 -3.92 13.29
N GLY A 98 9.90 -3.53 12.59
CA GLY A 98 10.99 -4.39 12.17
C GLY A 98 12.39 -3.78 12.36
N ASP A 99 12.52 -2.75 13.20
CA ASP A 99 13.76 -2.01 13.49
C ASP A 99 14.44 -1.45 12.23
N TYR A 100 13.65 -0.86 11.34
CA TYR A 100 14.10 -0.26 10.08
C TYR A 100 13.69 1.21 9.94
N SER A 101 13.45 1.90 11.05
CA SER A 101 13.01 3.30 11.08
C SER A 101 11.74 3.53 10.27
N LEU A 102 10.72 2.68 10.47
CA LEU A 102 9.48 2.69 9.70
C LEU A 102 8.90 4.09 9.45
N THR A 103 8.72 4.91 10.48
CA THR A 103 8.12 6.25 10.32
C THR A 103 8.96 7.16 9.42
N LEU A 104 10.29 7.04 9.45
CA LEU A 104 11.17 7.77 8.53
C LEU A 104 10.89 7.37 7.08
N ILE A 105 10.84 6.06 6.81
CA ILE A 105 10.57 5.50 5.48
C ILE A 105 9.17 5.90 5.00
N ASP A 106 8.15 5.70 5.83
CA ASP A 106 6.73 6.00 5.54
C ASP A 106 6.49 7.49 5.25
N SER A 107 7.33 8.37 5.80
CA SER A 107 7.16 9.83 5.66
C SER A 107 7.82 10.42 4.42
N LEU A 108 8.68 9.66 3.71
CA LEU A 108 9.47 10.16 2.57
C LEU A 108 8.60 10.85 1.53
N ASN A 109 7.54 10.17 1.10
CA ASN A 109 6.65 10.67 0.06
C ASN A 109 5.78 11.85 0.54
N THR A 110 5.48 11.93 1.85
CA THR A 110 4.67 13.00 2.42
C THR A 110 5.47 14.29 2.47
N LEU A 111 6.79 14.23 2.68
CA LEU A 111 7.69 15.38 2.58
C LEU A 111 7.62 16.06 1.20
N VAL A 112 7.43 15.25 0.14
CA VAL A 112 7.21 15.72 -1.23
C VAL A 112 5.83 16.35 -1.38
N VAL A 113 4.78 15.71 -0.85
CA VAL A 113 3.39 16.23 -0.88
C VAL A 113 3.27 17.59 -0.18
N VAL A 114 3.96 17.79 0.94
CA VAL A 114 3.99 19.09 1.65
C VAL A 114 5.00 20.10 1.05
N GLY A 115 5.64 19.74 -0.07
CA GLY A 115 6.49 20.63 -0.85
C GLY A 115 7.87 20.93 -0.24
N SER A 116 8.42 20.04 0.60
CA SER A 116 9.69 20.27 1.29
C SER A 116 10.85 19.45 0.71
N LYS A 117 11.51 20.01 -0.32
CA LYS A 117 12.68 19.38 -0.97
C LYS A 117 13.84 19.12 -0.01
N ASP A 118 14.20 20.11 0.80
CA ASP A 118 15.31 19.99 1.75
C ASP A 118 15.06 18.89 2.80
N ALA A 119 13.83 18.81 3.33
CA ALA A 119 13.49 17.81 4.33
C ALA A 119 13.42 16.41 3.71
N PHE A 120 12.90 16.29 2.48
CA PHE A 120 12.93 15.06 1.70
C PHE A 120 14.36 14.56 1.47
N HIS A 121 15.26 15.41 0.97
CA HIS A 121 16.66 15.04 0.73
C HIS A 121 17.38 14.61 2.02
N LYS A 122 17.16 15.32 3.13
CA LYS A 122 17.71 14.93 4.45
C LYS A 122 17.18 13.56 4.89
N ALA A 123 15.89 13.31 4.73
CA ALA A 123 15.27 12.03 5.09
C ALA A 123 15.82 10.87 4.24
N VAL A 124 15.97 11.09 2.93
CA VAL A 124 16.58 10.10 2.02
C VAL A 124 18.01 9.76 2.45
N LYS A 125 18.83 10.77 2.76
CA LYS A 125 20.19 10.54 3.30
C LYS A 125 20.17 9.69 4.57
N LEU A 126 19.31 10.04 5.53
CA LEU A 126 19.15 9.25 6.75
C LEU A 126 18.75 7.80 6.46
N VAL A 127 17.80 7.57 5.54
CA VAL A 127 17.40 6.22 5.15
C VAL A 127 18.59 5.43 4.59
N ILE A 128 19.33 6.01 3.65
CA ILE A 128 20.50 5.37 3.02
C ILE A 128 21.58 5.05 4.06
N GLU A 129 21.79 5.94 5.03
CA GLU A 129 22.85 5.80 6.04
C GLU A 129 22.49 4.84 7.18
N THR A 130 21.21 4.71 7.55
CA THR A 130 20.81 4.02 8.79
C THR A 130 19.92 2.80 8.63
N VAL A 131 19.24 2.62 7.49
CA VAL A 131 18.30 1.50 7.31
C VAL A 131 19.02 0.23 6.87
N SER A 132 18.69 -0.89 7.51
CA SER A 132 19.13 -2.23 7.12
C SER A 132 18.04 -3.25 7.44
N PHE A 133 17.81 -4.19 6.53
CA PHE A 133 16.82 -5.27 6.70
C PHE A 133 17.43 -6.59 7.18
N GLU A 134 18.73 -6.62 7.47
CA GLU A 134 19.39 -7.76 8.11
C GLU A 134 19.11 -7.78 9.62
N LYS A 135 17.85 -8.04 9.96
CA LYS A 135 17.33 -8.00 11.34
C LYS A 135 16.69 -9.33 11.70
N ASN A 136 16.98 -9.86 12.88
CA ASN A 136 16.31 -11.07 13.37
C ASN A 136 14.94 -10.71 13.96
N VAL A 137 14.01 -10.32 13.09
CA VAL A 137 12.65 -9.89 13.42
C VAL A 137 11.68 -10.53 12.44
N THR A 138 10.48 -10.84 12.92
CA THR A 138 9.39 -11.38 12.11
C THR A 138 8.40 -10.28 11.82
N VAL A 139 8.16 -10.00 10.54
CA VAL A 139 7.23 -8.95 10.08
C VAL A 139 6.09 -9.57 9.27
N GLN A 140 5.00 -8.81 9.11
CA GLN A 140 3.92 -9.19 8.21
C GLN A 140 4.26 -8.80 6.77
N VAL A 141 4.12 -9.76 5.84
CA VAL A 141 4.44 -9.56 4.40
C VAL A 141 3.66 -8.38 3.82
N PHE A 142 2.37 -8.30 4.15
CA PHE A 142 1.48 -7.23 3.74
C PHE A 142 1.98 -5.84 4.19
N GLU A 143 2.26 -5.68 5.48
CA GLU A 143 2.63 -4.38 6.05
C GLU A 143 3.99 -3.91 5.55
N ALA A 144 4.99 -4.81 5.51
CA ALA A 144 6.29 -4.49 4.93
C ALA A 144 6.19 -4.08 3.46
N THR A 145 5.30 -4.72 2.69
CA THR A 145 5.09 -4.40 1.27
C THR A 145 4.50 -3.00 1.09
N ILE A 146 3.34 -2.73 1.70
CA ILE A 146 2.63 -1.46 1.44
C ILE A 146 3.29 -0.25 2.12
N ARG A 147 4.08 -0.46 3.18
CA ARG A 147 4.72 0.62 3.95
C ARG A 147 6.15 0.86 3.51
N VAL A 148 6.97 -0.19 3.52
CA VAL A 148 8.41 -0.07 3.28
C VAL A 148 8.69 -0.06 1.78
N ILE A 149 8.32 -1.13 1.06
CA ILE A 149 8.58 -1.23 -0.39
C ILE A 149 7.89 -0.09 -1.13
N GLY A 150 6.60 0.16 -0.86
CA GLY A 150 5.85 1.23 -1.50
C GLY A 150 6.48 2.62 -1.31
N SER A 151 7.00 2.92 -0.12
CA SER A 151 7.66 4.20 0.17
C SER A 151 9.02 4.33 -0.51
N LEU A 152 9.84 3.28 -0.47
CA LEU A 152 11.16 3.28 -1.11
C LEU A 152 11.04 3.42 -2.64
N LEU A 153 10.11 2.68 -3.25
CA LEU A 153 9.85 2.77 -4.70
C LEU A 153 9.31 4.14 -5.10
N SER A 154 8.31 4.67 -4.39
CA SER A 154 7.77 6.00 -4.71
C SER A 154 8.82 7.10 -4.54
N ALA A 155 9.63 7.06 -3.49
CA ALA A 155 10.74 8.00 -3.30
C ALA A 155 11.81 7.87 -4.39
N HIS A 156 12.16 6.64 -4.79
CA HIS A 156 13.08 6.39 -5.90
C HIS A 156 12.59 7.06 -7.20
N MET A 157 11.34 6.81 -7.59
CA MET A 157 10.75 7.38 -8.82
C MET A 157 10.68 8.92 -8.81
N ILE A 158 10.49 9.52 -7.61
CA ILE A 158 10.53 10.98 -7.43
C ILE A 158 11.96 11.51 -7.62
N LEU A 159 12.97 10.83 -7.07
CA LEU A 159 14.38 11.23 -7.16
C LEU A 159 14.96 11.08 -8.57
N THR A 160 14.52 10.06 -9.33
CA THR A 160 14.92 9.82 -10.72
C THR A 160 14.12 10.66 -11.72
N ASN A 161 13.13 11.42 -11.25
CA ASN A 161 12.23 12.25 -12.05
C ASN A 161 11.57 11.48 -13.21
N GLU A 162 11.18 10.23 -12.95
CA GLU A 162 10.36 9.46 -13.90
C GLU A 162 9.01 10.13 -14.15
N ASN A 163 8.53 10.95 -13.21
CA ASN A 163 7.32 11.75 -13.36
C ASN A 163 7.45 13.14 -12.68
N PRO A 164 7.60 14.24 -13.45
CA PRO A 164 7.82 15.58 -12.90
C PRO A 164 6.58 16.24 -12.29
N PHE A 165 5.50 15.49 -12.03
CA PHE A 165 4.24 16.02 -11.52
C PHE A 165 4.40 16.81 -10.20
N HIS A 166 5.31 16.37 -9.34
CA HIS A 166 5.55 17.01 -8.04
C HIS A 166 6.55 18.17 -8.10
N GLY A 167 7.10 18.47 -9.28
CA GLY A 167 8.24 19.37 -9.43
C GLY A 167 9.57 18.63 -9.34
N ASP A 168 10.66 19.37 -9.45
CA ASP A 168 12.01 18.79 -9.43
C ASP A 168 12.48 18.50 -7.99
N PHE A 169 12.45 17.23 -7.62
CA PHE A 169 13.02 16.70 -6.37
C PHE A 169 14.30 15.88 -6.62
N THR A 170 14.88 15.95 -7.82
CA THR A 170 16.11 15.22 -8.14
C THR A 170 17.22 15.56 -7.16
N PHE A 171 18.09 14.57 -6.97
CA PHE A 171 19.17 14.64 -6.00
C PHE A 171 20.45 14.10 -6.67
N PRO A 172 21.42 14.97 -7.04
CA PRO A 172 22.56 14.56 -7.88
C PRO A 172 23.45 13.47 -7.29
N GLU A 173 23.46 13.32 -5.97
CA GLU A 173 24.27 12.34 -5.24
C GLU A 173 23.57 10.98 -5.14
N TYR A 174 22.31 10.86 -5.60
CA TYR A 174 21.52 9.63 -5.54
C TYR A 174 21.89 8.65 -6.64
N ASP A 175 22.18 7.40 -6.28
CA ASP A 175 22.56 6.31 -7.18
C ASP A 175 21.67 5.07 -6.97
N SER A 176 20.35 5.27 -6.92
CA SER A 176 19.35 4.20 -6.82
C SER A 176 19.41 3.36 -5.54
N GLU A 177 19.95 3.89 -4.46
CA GLU A 177 20.08 3.19 -3.18
C GLU A 177 18.72 2.77 -2.61
N LEU A 178 17.66 3.59 -2.79
CA LEU A 178 16.31 3.21 -2.32
C LEU A 178 15.72 2.05 -3.12
N LEU A 179 16.04 1.92 -4.42
CA LEU A 179 15.64 0.75 -5.21
C LEU A 179 16.40 -0.50 -4.76
N THR A 180 17.68 -0.35 -4.42
CA THR A 180 18.49 -1.43 -3.84
C THR A 180 17.90 -1.91 -2.51
N LEU A 181 17.52 -0.98 -1.63
CA LEU A 181 16.84 -1.28 -0.37
C LEU A 181 15.47 -1.96 -0.60
N ALA A 182 14.68 -1.46 -1.57
CA ALA A 182 13.39 -2.07 -1.92
C ALA A 182 13.55 -3.51 -2.42
N HIS A 183 14.58 -3.78 -3.22
CA HIS A 183 14.92 -5.12 -3.68
C HIS A 183 15.35 -6.04 -2.52
N ASP A 184 16.20 -5.56 -1.60
CA ASP A 184 16.65 -6.35 -0.43
C ASP A 184 15.47 -6.80 0.44
N ILE A 185 14.61 -5.87 0.87
CA ILE A 185 13.45 -6.24 1.69
C ILE A 185 12.50 -7.17 0.91
N ALA A 186 12.23 -6.91 -0.37
CA ALA A 186 11.37 -7.79 -1.18
C ALA A 186 11.93 -9.21 -1.28
N GLY A 187 13.25 -9.35 -1.49
CA GLY A 187 13.95 -10.63 -1.50
C GLY A 187 13.79 -11.39 -0.17
N ARG A 188 13.86 -10.69 0.96
CA ARG A 188 13.63 -11.26 2.30
C ARG A 188 12.19 -11.68 2.56
N LEU A 189 11.22 -11.13 1.81
CA LEU A 189 9.82 -11.54 1.88
C LEU A 189 9.50 -12.78 1.01
N LEU A 190 10.31 -13.08 -0.02
CA LEU A 190 10.07 -14.21 -0.92
C LEU A 190 9.93 -15.59 -0.25
N PRO A 191 10.65 -15.92 0.85
CA PRO A 191 10.44 -17.17 1.55
C PRO A 191 8.98 -17.42 1.98
N ALA A 192 8.18 -16.37 2.20
CA ALA A 192 6.77 -16.50 2.54
C ALA A 192 5.93 -17.19 1.45
N PHE A 193 6.39 -17.18 0.19
CA PHE A 193 5.70 -17.79 -0.95
C PHE A 193 6.08 -19.27 -1.18
N ASN A 194 6.99 -19.81 -0.36
CA ASN A 194 7.51 -21.16 -0.53
C ASN A 194 6.83 -22.15 0.42
N GLY A 195 6.68 -23.41 0.01
CA GLY A 195 6.15 -24.47 0.88
C GLY A 195 4.64 -24.38 1.16
N THR A 196 3.89 -23.64 0.34
CA THR A 196 2.42 -23.57 0.43
C THR A 196 1.79 -24.37 -0.70
N VAL A 197 0.82 -25.24 -0.37
CA VAL A 197 0.14 -26.07 -1.37
C VAL A 197 -0.72 -25.24 -2.32
N THR A 198 -1.35 -24.17 -1.82
CA THR A 198 -2.21 -23.30 -2.63
C THR A 198 -1.44 -22.30 -3.49
N GLY A 199 -0.20 -21.97 -3.13
CA GLY A 199 0.56 -20.84 -3.69
C GLY A 199 0.26 -19.49 -3.03
N LEU A 200 -0.65 -19.42 -2.06
CA LEU A 200 -0.82 -18.23 -1.21
C LEU A 200 0.36 -18.08 -0.24
N PRO A 201 0.83 -16.87 0.07
CA PRO A 201 1.96 -16.68 0.96
C PRO A 201 1.58 -16.87 2.43
N TYR A 202 2.54 -17.32 3.24
CA TYR A 202 2.50 -17.15 4.68
C TYR A 202 2.29 -15.67 5.03
N PRO A 203 1.50 -15.35 6.08
CA PRO A 203 1.24 -13.96 6.46
C PRO A 203 2.50 -13.26 6.98
N ARG A 204 3.47 -14.02 7.51
CA ARG A 204 4.64 -13.51 8.22
C ARG A 204 5.91 -14.24 7.82
N VAL A 205 7.03 -13.52 7.95
CA VAL A 205 8.36 -14.02 7.61
C VAL A 205 9.41 -13.32 8.47
N ASN A 206 10.41 -14.06 8.91
CA ASN A 206 11.58 -13.52 9.57
C ASN A 206 12.59 -13.02 8.53
N LEU A 207 13.11 -11.80 8.71
CA LEU A 207 13.95 -11.14 7.70
C LEU A 207 15.33 -11.77 7.50
N ILE A 208 15.78 -12.64 8.42
CA ILE A 208 17.02 -13.44 8.29
C ILE A 208 16.71 -14.91 8.03
N HIS A 209 15.77 -15.48 8.77
CA HIS A 209 15.54 -16.93 8.81
C HIS A 209 14.39 -17.41 7.92
N GLY A 210 13.67 -16.51 7.24
CA GLY A 210 12.51 -16.88 6.43
C GLY A 210 11.32 -17.31 7.29
N VAL A 211 10.54 -18.30 6.83
CA VAL A 211 9.36 -18.78 7.56
C VAL A 211 9.79 -19.66 8.75
N LEU A 212 9.49 -19.22 9.97
CA LEU A 212 9.85 -19.94 11.19
C LEU A 212 8.90 -21.11 11.48
N PRO A 213 9.35 -22.18 12.17
CA PRO A 213 8.47 -23.25 12.64
C PRO A 213 7.33 -22.70 13.51
N GLY A 214 6.11 -23.18 13.28
CA GLY A 214 4.92 -22.71 14.02
C GLY A 214 4.29 -21.44 13.46
N THR A 215 4.82 -20.86 12.37
CA THR A 215 4.16 -19.76 11.66
C THR A 215 2.76 -20.20 11.21
N SER A 216 1.75 -19.36 11.47
CA SER A 216 0.36 -19.66 11.11
C SER A 216 0.20 -19.88 9.60
N ASN A 217 -0.58 -20.91 9.25
CA ASN A 217 -1.02 -21.17 7.88
C ASN A 217 -2.23 -20.30 7.48
N GLU A 218 -2.73 -19.45 8.36
CA GLU A 218 -3.90 -18.61 8.11
C GLU A 218 -3.48 -17.22 7.62
N THR A 219 -3.95 -16.82 6.45
CA THR A 219 -3.77 -15.47 5.91
C THR A 219 -5.13 -14.84 5.61
N CYS A 220 -5.19 -13.51 5.57
CA CYS A 220 -6.40 -12.80 5.18
C CYS A 220 -6.38 -12.39 3.70
N THR A 221 -7.57 -12.22 3.11
CA THR A 221 -7.72 -11.88 1.68
C THR A 221 -6.94 -10.62 1.29
N ALA A 222 -7.04 -9.54 2.07
CA ALA A 222 -6.26 -8.33 1.86
C ALA A 222 -4.76 -8.56 2.06
N GLY A 223 -4.37 -9.28 3.12
CA GLY A 223 -2.96 -9.52 3.45
C GLY A 223 -2.22 -10.32 2.37
N ALA A 224 -2.88 -11.31 1.77
CA ALA A 224 -2.32 -12.05 0.64
C ALA A 224 -2.42 -11.28 -0.68
N GLY A 225 -3.55 -10.63 -0.95
CA GLY A 225 -3.87 -10.10 -2.28
C GLY A 225 -3.45 -8.65 -2.57
N SER A 226 -2.89 -7.95 -1.58
CA SER A 226 -2.51 -6.54 -1.73
C SER A 226 -0.99 -6.34 -1.83
N LEU A 227 -0.36 -7.09 -2.73
CA LEU A 227 1.09 -7.03 -2.99
C LEU A 227 1.43 -6.58 -4.41
N LEU A 228 0.47 -6.65 -5.34
CA LEU A 228 0.70 -6.55 -6.79
C LEU A 228 1.26 -5.21 -7.26
N LEU A 229 0.88 -4.08 -6.64
CA LEU A 229 1.36 -2.77 -7.08
C LEU A 229 2.85 -2.61 -6.82
N GLU A 230 3.26 -2.83 -5.58
CA GLU A 230 4.65 -2.67 -5.16
C GLU A 230 5.55 -3.71 -5.84
N PHE A 231 5.12 -4.97 -5.88
CA PHE A 231 5.90 -6.03 -6.52
C PHE A 231 5.96 -5.84 -8.04
N GLY A 232 4.89 -5.36 -8.67
CA GLY A 232 4.88 -5.06 -10.10
C GLY A 232 5.77 -3.88 -10.48
N VAL A 233 5.74 -2.79 -9.71
CA VAL A 233 6.65 -1.65 -9.94
C VAL A 233 8.10 -2.08 -9.74
N LEU A 234 8.40 -2.82 -8.66
CA LEU A 234 9.75 -3.34 -8.41
C LEU A 234 10.24 -4.20 -9.58
N SER A 235 9.42 -5.17 -10.02
CA SER A 235 9.75 -6.03 -11.16
C SER A 235 10.06 -5.25 -12.43
N ARG A 236 9.30 -4.21 -12.74
CA ARG A 236 9.50 -3.38 -13.94
C ARG A 236 10.75 -2.52 -13.85
N LEU A 237 11.06 -1.95 -12.68
CA LEU A 237 12.27 -1.17 -12.45
C LEU A 237 13.54 -2.04 -12.49
N LEU A 238 13.46 -3.28 -11.98
CA LEU A 238 14.58 -4.23 -11.98
C LEU A 238 14.71 -5.04 -13.29
N ASN A 239 13.69 -5.02 -14.14
CA ASN A 239 13.54 -5.96 -15.26
C ASN A 239 13.64 -7.44 -14.81
N ASP A 240 13.00 -7.77 -13.69
CA ASP A 240 12.91 -9.12 -13.12
C ASP A 240 11.44 -9.46 -12.83
N PRO A 241 10.82 -10.42 -13.55
CA PRO A 241 9.39 -10.71 -13.41
C PRO A 241 9.01 -11.42 -12.11
N THR A 242 9.99 -11.88 -11.31
CA THR A 242 9.77 -12.77 -10.14
C THR A 242 8.72 -12.24 -9.17
N PHE A 243 8.77 -10.94 -8.84
CA PHE A 243 7.88 -10.32 -7.86
C PHE A 243 6.46 -10.13 -8.42
N GLU A 244 6.34 -9.52 -9.61
CA GLU A 244 5.06 -9.29 -10.27
C GLU A 244 4.30 -10.61 -10.51
N GLU A 245 4.97 -11.64 -11.02
CA GLU A 245 4.35 -12.93 -11.30
C GLU A 245 3.81 -13.60 -10.03
N LYS A 246 4.58 -13.57 -8.94
CA LYS A 246 4.13 -14.11 -7.64
C LYS A 246 2.90 -13.39 -7.12
N ALA A 247 2.93 -12.06 -7.07
CA ALA A 247 1.80 -11.28 -6.55
C ALA A 247 0.55 -11.41 -7.43
N ARG A 248 0.70 -11.45 -8.76
CA ARG A 248 -0.42 -11.64 -9.68
C ARG A 248 -1.02 -13.04 -9.54
N LYS A 249 -0.17 -14.06 -9.38
CA LYS A 249 -0.64 -15.43 -9.18
C LYS A 249 -1.47 -15.57 -7.91
N VAL A 250 -1.09 -14.89 -6.83
CA VAL A 250 -1.88 -14.86 -5.59
C VAL A 250 -3.29 -14.30 -5.82
N ASN A 251 -3.43 -13.23 -6.60
CA ASN A 251 -4.74 -12.67 -6.93
C ASN A 251 -5.59 -13.62 -7.77
N GLU A 252 -4.99 -14.37 -8.70
CA GLU A 252 -5.67 -15.43 -9.44
C GLU A 252 -6.18 -16.54 -8.51
N ILE A 253 -5.34 -17.00 -7.57
CA ILE A 253 -5.68 -18.06 -6.62
C ILE A 253 -6.84 -17.63 -5.72
N LEU A 254 -6.77 -16.43 -5.12
CA LEU A 254 -7.87 -15.87 -4.34
C LEU A 254 -9.14 -15.74 -5.19
N TRP A 255 -8.99 -15.38 -6.47
CA TRP A 255 -10.09 -15.33 -7.41
C TRP A 255 -10.72 -16.72 -7.62
N GLU A 256 -9.93 -17.78 -7.74
CA GLU A 256 -10.44 -19.14 -7.91
C GLU A 256 -11.13 -19.69 -6.65
N PHE A 257 -10.69 -19.29 -5.46
CA PHE A 257 -11.25 -19.78 -4.19
C PHE A 257 -12.58 -19.15 -3.78
N ARG A 258 -13.17 -18.27 -4.59
CA ARG A 258 -14.50 -17.76 -4.28
C ARG A 258 -15.55 -18.84 -4.10
N ASN A 259 -16.52 -18.53 -3.26
CA ASN A 259 -17.74 -19.31 -3.20
C ASN A 259 -18.44 -19.29 -4.57
N LYS A 260 -18.71 -20.48 -5.12
CA LYS A 260 -19.27 -20.65 -6.48
C LYS A 260 -20.71 -20.15 -6.62
N GLU A 261 -21.46 -20.08 -5.52
CA GLU A 261 -22.87 -19.63 -5.53
C GLU A 261 -22.97 -18.11 -5.38
N THR A 262 -22.25 -17.53 -4.44
CA THR A 262 -22.36 -16.10 -4.11
C THR A 262 -21.35 -15.24 -4.88
N GLY A 263 -20.25 -15.83 -5.36
CA GLY A 263 -19.12 -15.09 -5.92
C GLY A 263 -18.42 -14.21 -4.89
N LEU A 264 -18.46 -14.57 -3.60
CA LEU A 264 -17.75 -13.87 -2.52
C LEU A 264 -16.56 -14.69 -2.00
N MET A 265 -15.63 -14.01 -1.34
CA MET A 265 -14.48 -14.59 -0.63
C MET A 265 -14.69 -14.49 0.88
N GLY A 266 -14.07 -15.40 1.65
CA GLY A 266 -13.99 -15.29 3.10
C GLY A 266 -12.90 -14.32 3.56
N ASN A 267 -12.81 -14.07 4.86
CA ASN A 267 -11.74 -13.21 5.39
C ASN A 267 -10.42 -13.98 5.48
N ILE A 268 -10.45 -15.10 6.20
CA ILE A 268 -9.28 -15.90 6.56
C ILE A 268 -9.31 -17.20 5.76
N ILE A 269 -8.19 -17.52 5.10
CA ILE A 269 -7.98 -18.73 4.32
C ILE A 269 -6.75 -19.47 4.83
N ASP A 270 -6.85 -20.79 4.88
CA ASP A 270 -5.70 -21.67 5.14
C ASP A 270 -4.90 -21.86 3.84
N ILE A 271 -3.62 -21.50 3.87
CA ILE A 271 -2.73 -21.53 2.70
C ILE A 271 -2.33 -22.95 2.27
N GLN A 272 -2.64 -23.97 3.07
CA GLN A 272 -2.37 -25.36 2.74
C GLN A 272 -3.62 -26.04 2.16
N SER A 273 -4.78 -25.90 2.80
CA SER A 273 -6.01 -26.54 2.33
C SER A 273 -6.81 -25.71 1.32
N GLY A 274 -6.62 -24.39 1.28
CA GLY A 274 -7.46 -23.47 0.51
C GLY A 274 -8.86 -23.27 1.11
N GLU A 275 -9.11 -23.78 2.31
CA GLU A 275 -10.39 -23.61 2.99
C GLU A 275 -10.48 -22.24 3.67
N TRP A 276 -11.61 -21.55 3.46
CA TRP A 276 -11.96 -20.38 4.23
C TRP A 276 -12.26 -20.78 5.69
N LYS A 277 -11.46 -20.28 6.63
CA LYS A 277 -11.66 -20.47 8.09
C LYS A 277 -12.63 -19.44 8.68
N SER A 278 -12.76 -18.29 8.03
CA SER A 278 -13.79 -17.29 8.35
C SER A 278 -14.72 -17.06 7.16
N PHE A 279 -16.00 -17.42 7.35
CA PHE A 279 -17.04 -17.34 6.32
C PHE A 279 -17.69 -15.96 6.19
N MET A 280 -17.27 -14.98 7.01
CA MET A 280 -17.72 -13.62 6.84
C MET A 280 -17.18 -13.10 5.51
N ALA A 281 -18.03 -12.42 4.74
CA ALA A 281 -17.63 -11.67 3.55
C ALA A 281 -17.94 -10.19 3.79
N GLY A 282 -17.01 -9.30 3.42
CA GLY A 282 -17.15 -7.88 3.69
C GLY A 282 -16.27 -7.01 2.79
N MET A 283 -16.28 -5.72 3.08
CA MET A 283 -15.43 -4.71 2.43
C MET A 283 -14.58 -3.93 3.43
N GLY A 284 -14.54 -4.38 4.69
CA GLY A 284 -13.72 -3.77 5.73
C GLY A 284 -12.36 -4.46 5.88
N ALA A 285 -11.77 -4.32 7.06
CA ALA A 285 -10.48 -4.91 7.39
C ALA A 285 -10.41 -6.40 7.03
N GLY A 286 -9.36 -6.77 6.29
CA GLY A 286 -9.13 -8.13 5.80
C GLY A 286 -9.64 -8.39 4.38
N PHE A 287 -10.38 -7.46 3.75
CA PHE A 287 -10.87 -7.57 2.37
C PHE A 287 -10.60 -6.33 1.51
N ASP A 288 -10.80 -5.16 2.12
CA ASP A 288 -10.76 -3.83 1.49
C ASP A 288 -9.74 -3.67 0.36
N SER A 289 -8.45 -3.78 0.67
CA SER A 289 -7.38 -3.44 -0.25
C SER A 289 -7.20 -4.46 -1.38
N PHE A 290 -7.75 -5.68 -1.26
CA PHE A 290 -7.75 -6.63 -2.38
C PHE A 290 -8.55 -6.06 -3.57
N PHE A 291 -9.75 -5.53 -3.31
CA PHE A 291 -10.58 -4.92 -4.36
C PHE A 291 -9.92 -3.68 -4.94
N GLU A 292 -9.27 -2.89 -4.10
CA GLU A 292 -8.51 -1.71 -4.50
C GLU A 292 -7.38 -2.08 -5.46
N TYR A 293 -6.61 -3.12 -5.14
CA TYR A 293 -5.46 -3.55 -5.94
C TYR A 293 -5.86 -4.07 -7.31
N LEU A 294 -7.00 -4.75 -7.45
CA LEU A 294 -7.50 -5.17 -8.76
C LEU A 294 -7.74 -3.97 -9.69
N LEU A 295 -8.46 -2.95 -9.20
CA LEU A 295 -8.71 -1.77 -10.04
C LEU A 295 -7.41 -1.00 -10.32
N LYS A 296 -6.56 -0.83 -9.32
CA LYS A 296 -5.32 -0.07 -9.47
C LYS A 296 -4.29 -0.72 -10.35
N ALA A 297 -4.12 -2.03 -10.23
CA ALA A 297 -3.19 -2.77 -11.06
C ALA A 297 -3.56 -2.59 -12.53
N HIS A 298 -4.86 -2.66 -12.86
CA HIS A 298 -5.32 -2.32 -14.21
C HIS A 298 -4.94 -0.89 -14.62
N ILE A 299 -5.16 0.12 -13.77
CA ILE A 299 -4.82 1.51 -14.13
C ILE A 299 -3.31 1.70 -14.29
N LEU A 300 -2.51 1.07 -13.43
CA LEU A 300 -1.06 1.23 -13.38
C LEU A 300 -0.35 0.48 -14.51
N PHE A 301 -0.79 -0.74 -14.78
CA PHE A 301 -0.10 -1.69 -15.64
C PHE A 301 -0.81 -1.95 -16.97
N GLY A 302 -2.11 -1.65 -17.06
CA GLY A 302 -2.91 -1.72 -18.28
C GLY A 302 -3.53 -3.09 -18.58
N GLU A 303 -3.30 -4.12 -17.76
CA GLU A 303 -3.84 -5.46 -18.02
C GLU A 303 -5.35 -5.54 -17.71
N THR A 304 -6.12 -6.13 -18.62
CA THR A 304 -7.60 -6.18 -18.51
C THR A 304 -8.10 -7.20 -17.48
N ARG A 305 -7.28 -8.22 -17.16
CA ARG A 305 -7.65 -9.30 -16.25
C ARG A 305 -8.06 -8.77 -14.88
N GLU A 306 -7.27 -7.88 -14.29
CA GLU A 306 -7.55 -7.33 -12.96
C GLU A 306 -8.80 -6.45 -12.98
N LEU A 307 -9.08 -5.76 -14.09
CA LEU A 307 -10.34 -5.03 -14.28
C LEU A 307 -11.55 -5.98 -14.35
N GLU A 308 -11.44 -7.08 -15.08
CA GLU A 308 -12.51 -8.10 -15.16
C GLU A 308 -12.80 -8.69 -13.78
N MET A 309 -11.75 -9.02 -13.03
CA MET A 309 -11.88 -9.47 -11.64
C MET A 309 -12.57 -8.42 -10.77
N PHE A 310 -12.14 -7.15 -10.85
CA PHE A 310 -12.75 -6.05 -10.10
C PHE A 310 -14.24 -5.88 -10.42
N ILE A 311 -14.61 -5.90 -11.72
CA ILE A 311 -16.00 -5.77 -12.18
C ILE A 311 -16.83 -6.94 -11.65
N GLY A 312 -16.31 -8.17 -11.71
CA GLY A 312 -16.96 -9.35 -11.18
C GLY A 312 -17.20 -9.26 -9.68
N MET A 313 -16.19 -8.89 -8.89
CA MET A 313 -16.35 -8.67 -7.44
C MET A 313 -17.37 -7.58 -7.13
N ARG A 314 -17.31 -6.45 -7.85
CA ARG A 314 -18.26 -5.34 -7.67
C ARG A 314 -19.70 -5.79 -7.91
N LYS A 315 -19.92 -6.67 -8.89
CA LYS A 315 -21.24 -7.25 -9.16
C LYS A 315 -21.69 -8.14 -7.98
N SER A 316 -20.89 -9.11 -7.57
CA SER A 316 -21.21 -10.00 -6.45
C SER A 316 -21.48 -9.24 -5.14
N ILE A 317 -20.68 -8.22 -4.83
CA ILE A 317 -20.89 -7.36 -3.66
C ILE A 317 -22.24 -6.63 -3.73
N ARG A 318 -22.60 -6.08 -4.90
CA ARG A 318 -23.88 -5.39 -5.08
C ARG A 318 -25.08 -6.32 -4.92
N GLU A 319 -24.97 -7.55 -5.38
CA GLU A 319 -26.07 -8.53 -5.33
C GLU A 319 -26.22 -9.14 -3.93
N GLN A 320 -25.11 -9.46 -3.26
CA GLN A 320 -25.10 -10.26 -2.04
C GLN A 320 -25.03 -9.41 -0.76
N ILE A 321 -24.18 -8.37 -0.75
CA ILE A 321 -23.85 -7.62 0.47
C ILE A 321 -24.69 -6.35 0.60
N ARG A 322 -25.11 -5.74 -0.52
CA ARG A 322 -25.84 -4.46 -0.52
C ARG A 322 -27.32 -4.62 -0.16
N ARG A 323 -27.60 -5.11 1.04
CA ARG A 323 -28.94 -5.13 1.68
C ARG A 323 -29.07 -3.95 2.64
N GLY A 324 -29.00 -2.73 2.12
CA GLY A 324 -29.27 -1.52 2.90
C GLY A 324 -30.75 -1.41 3.28
N ARG A 325 -31.06 -0.62 4.32
CA ARG A 325 -32.45 -0.21 4.61
C ARG A 325 -33.10 0.32 3.31
N PRO A 326 -34.37 0.03 3.01
CA PRO A 326 -35.03 0.49 1.78
C PRO A 326 -34.84 2.00 1.53
N LYS A 327 -34.82 2.82 2.59
CA LYS A 327 -34.63 4.29 2.53
C LYS A 327 -33.19 4.75 2.21
N CYS A 328 -32.21 3.86 2.27
CA CYS A 328 -30.80 4.13 1.98
C CYS A 328 -30.32 3.43 0.69
N ARG A 329 -31.22 2.72 0.00
CA ARG A 329 -30.97 2.24 -1.36
C ARG A 329 -31.19 3.41 -2.30
N PHE A 330 -30.11 4.11 -2.63
CA PHE A 330 -30.10 4.96 -3.81
C PHE A 330 -30.15 4.03 -5.03
N ASP A 331 -31.34 3.84 -5.58
CA ASP A 331 -31.52 3.15 -6.86
C ASP A 331 -30.88 4.02 -7.95
N TYR A 332 -29.73 3.57 -8.46
CA TYR A 332 -29.09 4.14 -9.65
C TYR A 332 -29.81 3.73 -10.95
N THR A 333 -31.02 3.16 -10.85
CA THR A 333 -31.84 2.71 -11.98
C THR A 333 -32.93 3.70 -12.37
N SER A 334 -33.10 4.82 -11.66
CA SER A 334 -33.96 5.89 -12.18
C SER A 334 -33.22 6.66 -13.28
N ASN A 335 -33.65 6.40 -14.52
CA ASN A 335 -33.57 7.35 -15.62
C ASN A 335 -34.31 8.66 -15.25
N GLN A 336 -33.72 9.45 -14.36
CA GLN A 336 -34.05 10.86 -14.18
C GLN A 336 -32.87 11.69 -14.65
N PHE A 337 -32.56 11.54 -15.93
CA PHE A 337 -31.95 12.58 -16.74
C PHE A 337 -33.04 13.02 -17.72
N ASN A 338 -33.83 14.01 -17.31
CA ASN A 338 -34.55 14.91 -18.21
C ASN A 338 -33.95 16.29 -18.02
#